data_AF-A0A2T6AU02-F1
#
_entry.id   AF-A0A2T6AU02-F1
#
_cell.length_a   1.000
_cell.length_b   1.000
_cell.length_c   1.000
_cell.angle_alpha   90.00
_cell.angle_beta   90.00
_cell.angle_gamma   90.00
#
_symmetry.space_group_name_H-M   'P 1'
#
loop_
_entity.id
_entity.type
_entity.pdbx_description
1 polymer ?
#
loop_
_entity_poly.entity_id
_entity_poly.type
_entity_poly.pdbx_seq_one_letter_code
_entity_poly.pdbx_strand_id
1 'polypeptide(L)'
;MKRHFPALLLGIGLSTAVVSPAAAYPVDCAILLCLAGGFPASAECAHARAVFIRRITPWPIEPPLQIWNCPMRASFRGEAKPLERLFDIAVRGGPVPINSVPETPWAHQLVQGRADVDISGPAFDFVRSIRVFEITYQQHRNRDGGCKSSESVYLGSYGAQGKYRRRRSSATAVPSASDLSVPADCLGYRHRSVFVEWRDAKGSYGHEEVHY
;
A
#
# COMPACT_ATOMS: atom_id res chain seq x y z
N MET A 1 42.86 -55.10 43.86
CA MET A 1 42.72 -53.85 43.06
C MET A 1 41.84 -54.13 41.85
N LYS A 2 40.60 -53.63 41.82
CA LYS A 2 39.80 -53.42 40.60
C LYS A 2 38.78 -52.33 40.93
N ARG A 3 38.98 -51.16 40.32
CA ARG A 3 38.24 -49.92 40.56
C ARG A 3 36.96 -49.93 39.72
N HIS A 4 35.82 -49.66 40.34
CA HIS A 4 34.57 -49.34 39.65
C HIS A 4 34.55 -47.84 39.36
N PHE A 5 34.43 -47.46 38.08
CA PHE A 5 34.19 -46.09 37.64
C PHE A 5 32.69 -45.91 37.38
N PRO A 6 32.01 -44.93 37.98
CA PRO A 6 30.68 -44.54 37.55
C PRO A 6 30.77 -43.65 36.29
N ALA A 7 30.11 -44.07 35.21
CA ALA A 7 29.95 -43.27 34.01
C ALA A 7 28.94 -42.15 34.27
N LEU A 8 29.43 -40.91 34.30
CA LEU A 8 28.60 -39.71 34.40
C LEU A 8 28.24 -39.25 32.98
N LEU A 9 26.98 -39.43 32.58
CA LEU A 9 26.45 -38.91 31.31
C LEU A 9 26.09 -37.42 31.50
N LEU A 10 26.91 -36.50 30.96
CA LEU A 10 26.52 -35.11 30.77
C LEU A 10 25.59 -35.00 29.56
N GLY A 11 24.30 -34.76 29.81
CA GLY A 11 23.35 -34.37 28.77
C GLY A 11 23.57 -32.91 28.37
N ILE A 12 24.02 -32.67 27.15
CA ILE A 12 24.05 -31.34 26.53
C ILE A 12 22.63 -31.02 26.05
N GLY A 13 21.91 -30.20 26.79
CA GLY A 13 20.61 -29.66 26.37
C GLY A 13 20.81 -28.65 25.24
N LEU A 14 20.55 -29.06 24.00
CA LEU A 14 20.44 -28.15 22.86
C LEU A 14 19.11 -27.40 22.99
N SER A 15 19.11 -26.21 23.58
CA SER A 15 17.96 -25.31 23.53
C SER A 15 17.82 -24.78 22.11
N THR A 16 16.99 -25.43 21.30
CA THR A 16 16.50 -24.86 20.04
C THR A 16 15.51 -23.75 20.40
N ALA A 17 16.01 -22.52 20.49
CA ALA A 17 15.13 -21.35 20.44
C ALA A 17 14.44 -21.35 19.08
N VAL A 18 13.21 -21.87 19.04
CA VAL A 18 12.31 -21.68 17.92
C VAL A 18 11.98 -20.19 17.85
N VAL A 19 12.65 -19.48 16.93
CA VAL A 19 12.18 -18.18 16.48
C VAL A 19 10.83 -18.43 15.84
N SER A 20 9.75 -18.13 16.56
CA SER A 20 8.44 -18.10 15.94
C SER A 20 8.51 -17.06 14.82
N PRO A 21 8.14 -17.40 13.57
CA PRO A 21 7.96 -16.37 12.56
C PRO A 21 6.94 -15.40 13.15
N ALA A 22 7.37 -14.14 13.34
CA ALA A 22 6.43 -13.07 13.63
C ALA A 22 5.34 -13.16 12.56
N ALA A 23 4.07 -13.20 12.97
CA ALA A 23 2.95 -13.30 12.05
C ALA A 23 3.21 -12.32 10.89
N ALA A 24 3.40 -12.86 9.69
CA ALA A 24 3.82 -12.06 8.55
C ALA A 24 2.83 -10.91 8.44
N TYR A 25 3.30 -9.69 8.72
CA TYR A 25 2.52 -8.49 8.51
C TYR A 25 1.89 -8.61 7.13
N PRO A 26 0.58 -8.34 6.97
CA PRO A 26 -0.01 -8.31 5.64
C PRO A 26 0.88 -7.44 4.75
N VAL A 27 1.24 -7.93 3.57
CA VAL A 27 2.17 -7.22 2.66
C VAL A 27 1.73 -5.78 2.41
N ASP A 28 0.42 -5.52 2.49
CA ASP A 28 -0.18 -4.19 2.46
C ASP A 28 0.30 -3.22 3.56
N CYS A 29 0.56 -3.70 4.77
CA CYS A 29 1.18 -2.88 5.82
C CYS A 29 2.63 -2.54 5.47
N ALA A 30 3.38 -3.50 4.95
CA ALA A 30 4.74 -3.25 4.52
C ALA A 30 4.76 -2.25 3.36
N ILE A 31 3.87 -2.41 2.35
CA ILE A 31 3.72 -1.45 1.25
C ILE A 31 3.41 -0.06 1.80
N LEU A 32 2.44 0.09 2.70
CA LEU A 32 2.04 1.38 3.26
C LEU A 32 3.21 2.07 4.01
N LEU A 33 3.89 1.34 4.89
CA LEU A 33 5.00 1.88 5.69
C LEU A 33 6.24 2.17 4.84
N CYS A 34 6.60 1.28 3.93
CA CYS A 34 7.72 1.47 3.03
C CYS A 34 7.47 2.61 2.05
N LEU A 35 6.26 2.74 1.50
CA LEU A 35 5.87 3.85 0.63
C LEU A 35 5.99 5.19 1.37
N ALA A 36 5.57 5.27 2.63
CA ALA A 36 5.73 6.47 3.46
C ALA A 36 7.20 6.90 3.60
N GLY A 37 8.14 5.95 3.54
CA GLY A 37 9.58 6.19 3.55
C GLY A 37 10.26 6.19 2.17
N GLY A 38 9.50 6.15 1.06
CA GLY A 38 10.05 6.16 -0.29
C GLY A 38 10.66 4.83 -0.76
N PHE A 39 10.22 3.70 -0.21
CA PHE A 39 10.77 2.35 -0.43
C PHE A 39 12.29 2.27 -0.14
N PRO A 40 12.70 2.36 1.14
CA PRO A 40 14.11 2.23 1.51
C PRO A 40 14.66 0.85 1.13
N ALA A 41 16.00 0.74 1.05
CA ALA A 41 16.71 -0.44 0.53
C ALA A 41 16.68 -1.70 1.43
N SER A 42 15.69 -1.86 2.31
CA SER A 42 15.56 -3.07 3.14
C SER A 42 14.94 -4.23 2.34
N ALA A 43 15.19 -5.47 2.77
CA ALA A 43 14.65 -6.66 2.10
C ALA A 43 13.11 -6.66 2.12
N GLU A 44 12.51 -6.21 3.22
CA GLU A 44 11.07 -6.10 3.41
C GLU A 44 10.48 -5.05 2.48
N CYS A 45 11.11 -3.89 2.36
CA CYS A 45 10.65 -2.82 1.49
C CYS A 45 10.88 -3.11 0.01
N ALA A 46 11.97 -3.81 -0.34
CA ALA A 46 12.17 -4.32 -1.69
C ALA A 46 11.08 -5.33 -2.08
N HIS A 47 10.73 -6.26 -1.18
CA HIS A 47 9.62 -7.18 -1.40
C HIS A 47 8.28 -6.45 -1.55
N ALA A 48 8.00 -5.49 -0.65
CA ALA A 48 6.79 -4.68 -0.70
C ALA A 48 6.68 -3.90 -2.02
N ARG A 49 7.78 -3.28 -2.48
CA ARG A 49 7.85 -2.57 -3.76
C ARG A 49 7.56 -3.49 -4.94
N ALA A 50 8.12 -4.70 -4.94
CA ALA A 50 7.85 -5.69 -5.98
C ALA A 50 6.35 -6.08 -6.04
N VAL A 51 5.70 -6.25 -4.88
CA VAL A 51 4.25 -6.54 -4.83
C VAL A 51 3.42 -5.34 -5.27
N PHE A 52 3.80 -4.12 -4.87
CA PHE A 52 3.17 -2.87 -5.33
C PHE A 52 3.18 -2.75 -6.85
N ILE A 53 4.35 -2.97 -7.48
CA ILE A 53 4.51 -2.94 -8.95
C ILE A 53 3.73 -4.08 -9.60
N ARG A 54 3.77 -5.30 -9.02
CA ARG A 54 3.05 -6.47 -9.56
C ARG A 54 1.53 -6.31 -9.53
N ARG A 55 0.96 -5.53 -8.62
CA ARG A 55 -0.50 -5.30 -8.61
C ARG A 55 -0.96 -4.40 -9.74
N ILE A 56 -0.08 -3.49 -10.16
CA ILE A 56 -0.37 -2.59 -11.28
C ILE A 56 0.07 -3.19 -12.63
N THR A 57 0.66 -4.39 -12.65
CA THR A 57 1.17 -5.07 -13.86
C THR A 57 0.90 -6.59 -13.87
N PRO A 58 0.37 -7.24 -14.93
CA PRO A 58 -0.47 -6.77 -16.03
C PRO A 58 -1.97 -7.06 -15.78
N TRP A 59 -2.82 -6.78 -16.78
CA TRP A 59 -4.29 -6.75 -16.67
C TRP A 59 -4.93 -8.00 -16.02
N PRO A 60 -5.94 -7.82 -15.13
CA PRO A 60 -6.55 -6.56 -14.70
C PRO A 60 -5.69 -5.79 -13.68
N ILE A 61 -5.56 -4.48 -13.90
CA ILE A 61 -4.85 -3.60 -12.96
C ILE A 61 -5.61 -3.57 -11.63
N GLU A 62 -4.94 -4.00 -10.57
CA GLU A 62 -5.42 -3.87 -9.19
C GLU A 62 -4.91 -2.56 -8.57
N PRO A 63 -5.63 -2.00 -7.58
CA PRO A 63 -5.11 -0.90 -6.78
C PRO A 63 -3.77 -1.31 -6.14
N PRO A 64 -2.71 -0.48 -6.26
CA PRO A 64 -1.38 -0.87 -5.79
C PRO A 64 -1.33 -1.16 -4.27
N LEU A 65 -2.10 -0.39 -3.49
CA LEU A 65 -2.24 -0.50 -2.05
C LEU A 65 -3.67 -0.89 -1.65
N GLN A 66 -3.83 -1.94 -0.83
CA GLN A 66 -5.11 -2.35 -0.28
C GLN A 66 -5.16 -2.00 1.21
N ILE A 67 -5.39 -0.72 1.52
CA ILE A 67 -5.25 -0.17 2.88
C ILE A 67 -6.08 -0.89 3.94
N TRP A 68 -7.23 -1.47 3.55
CA TRP A 68 -8.12 -2.25 4.42
C TRP A 68 -7.53 -3.60 4.87
N ASN A 69 -6.54 -4.14 4.16
CA ASN A 69 -5.83 -5.36 4.58
C ASN A 69 -4.75 -5.06 5.62
N CYS A 70 -4.43 -3.79 5.85
CA CYS A 70 -3.51 -3.42 6.90
C CYS A 70 -4.29 -3.01 8.16
N PRO A 71 -4.41 -3.89 9.18
CA PRO A 71 -5.05 -3.56 10.45
C PRO A 71 -4.12 -2.67 11.30
N MET A 72 -3.55 -1.62 10.72
CA MET A 72 -3.22 -0.44 11.49
C MET A 72 -4.54 0.27 11.75
N ARG A 73 -5.27 -0.20 12.77
CA ARG A 73 -6.36 0.58 13.36
C ARG A 73 -5.86 2.00 13.55
N ALA A 74 -6.63 2.94 13.03
CA ALA A 74 -6.50 4.36 13.28
C ALA A 74 -6.54 4.66 14.79
N SER A 75 -5.39 4.51 15.45
CA SER A 75 -5.00 5.37 16.57
C SER A 75 -4.51 6.73 16.07
N PHE A 76 -4.78 7.10 14.81
CA PHE A 76 -5.16 8.47 14.49
C PHE A 76 -6.64 8.64 14.79
N ARG A 77 -6.95 8.65 16.09
CA ARG A 77 -8.09 9.38 16.59
C ARG A 77 -7.79 10.84 16.25
N GLY A 78 -8.25 11.30 15.08
CA GLY A 78 -8.44 12.73 14.87
C GLY A 78 -9.12 13.24 16.12
N GLU A 79 -8.47 14.18 16.80
CA GLU A 79 -8.71 14.56 18.18
C GLU A 79 -10.19 14.42 18.56
N ALA A 80 -10.50 13.48 19.46
CA ALA A 80 -11.70 13.67 20.26
C ALA A 80 -11.45 14.99 20.99
N LYS A 81 -12.13 16.06 20.59
CA LYS A 81 -12.05 17.35 21.28
C LYS A 81 -12.16 17.04 22.78
N PRO A 82 -11.17 17.43 23.60
CA PRO A 82 -11.12 17.06 25.02
C PRO A 82 -12.42 17.39 25.77
N LEU A 83 -13.14 18.41 25.29
CA LEU A 83 -14.40 18.88 25.82
C LEU A 83 -15.56 17.87 25.68
N GLU A 84 -15.61 17.06 24.62
CA GLU A 84 -16.73 16.14 24.36
C GLU A 84 -16.65 14.89 25.24
N ARG A 85 -15.43 14.48 25.64
CA ARG A 85 -15.22 13.46 26.68
C ARG A 85 -15.47 13.98 28.09
N LEU A 86 -15.18 15.26 28.35
CA LEU A 86 -15.51 15.89 29.63
C LEU A 86 -17.03 16.06 29.79
N PHE A 87 -17.77 16.38 28.73
CA PHE A 87 -19.23 16.44 28.77
C PHE A 87 -19.86 15.07 29.05
N ASP A 88 -19.36 13.97 28.46
CA ASP A 88 -19.93 12.64 28.69
C ASP A 88 -19.63 12.10 30.12
N ILE A 89 -18.48 12.46 30.69
CA ILE A 89 -18.12 12.14 32.09
C ILE A 89 -18.90 13.03 33.07
N ALA A 90 -19.12 14.31 32.75
CA ALA A 90 -19.82 15.24 33.62
C ALA A 90 -21.35 15.05 33.64
N VAL A 91 -21.94 14.51 32.57
CA VAL A 91 -23.40 14.36 32.44
C VAL A 91 -23.95 13.09 33.09
N ARG A 92 -23.13 12.05 33.30
CA ARG A 92 -23.56 10.82 34.01
C ARG A 92 -22.77 10.60 35.30
N GLY A 93 -22.96 11.49 36.25
CA GLY A 93 -22.51 11.32 37.62
C GLY A 93 -23.18 10.11 38.29
N GLY A 94 -22.40 9.06 38.55
CA GLY A 94 -22.77 7.94 39.41
C GLY A 94 -21.55 7.02 39.68
N PRO A 95 -21.33 6.54 40.91
CA PRO A 95 -20.16 5.73 41.24
C PRO A 95 -20.31 4.31 40.67
N VAL A 96 -19.38 3.88 39.80
CA VAL A 96 -19.37 2.52 39.25
C VAL A 96 -18.52 1.60 40.13
N PRO A 97 -19.05 0.48 40.65
CA PRO A 97 -18.28 -0.51 41.39
C PRO A 97 -17.39 -1.34 40.45
N ILE A 98 -16.15 -1.58 40.88
CA ILE A 98 -15.15 -2.39 40.19
C ILE A 98 -15.52 -3.86 40.36
N ASN A 99 -16.27 -4.46 39.43
CA ASN A 99 -16.38 -5.92 39.30
C ASN A 99 -16.81 -6.33 37.89
N SER A 100 -16.20 -7.41 37.38
CA SER A 100 -16.42 -8.12 36.11
C SER A 100 -16.01 -7.41 34.81
N VAL A 101 -14.79 -7.73 34.35
CA VAL A 101 -14.45 -7.72 32.91
C VAL A 101 -14.96 -9.03 32.32
N PRO A 102 -15.93 -9.04 31.39
CA PRO A 102 -16.22 -10.24 30.63
C PRO A 102 -15.18 -10.39 29.53
N GLU A 103 -14.46 -11.51 29.51
CA GLU A 103 -13.68 -11.97 28.37
C GLU A 103 -14.62 -12.19 27.19
N THR A 104 -14.84 -11.17 26.35
CA THR A 104 -15.42 -11.40 25.03
C THR A 104 -14.29 -11.84 24.09
N PRO A 105 -14.37 -13.01 23.45
CA PRO A 105 -13.47 -13.36 22.37
C PRO A 105 -13.80 -12.42 21.22
N TRP A 106 -12.82 -11.60 20.83
CA TRP A 106 -12.96 -10.69 19.70
C TRP A 106 -12.98 -11.57 18.46
N ALA A 107 -14.17 -12.06 18.11
CA ALA A 107 -14.46 -12.56 16.80
C ALA A 107 -13.96 -11.51 15.82
N HIS A 108 -13.01 -11.92 14.98
CA HIS A 108 -12.60 -11.19 13.80
C HIS A 108 -13.87 -10.96 12.98
N GLN A 109 -14.50 -9.81 13.20
CA GLN A 109 -15.58 -9.36 12.37
C GLN A 109 -14.94 -9.04 11.04
N LEU A 110 -14.98 -10.04 10.15
CA LEU A 110 -14.84 -9.92 8.71
C LEU A 110 -15.92 -8.93 8.25
N VAL A 111 -15.64 -7.64 8.41
CA VAL A 111 -16.47 -6.59 7.86
C VAL A 111 -16.25 -6.62 6.35
N GLN A 112 -17.29 -7.09 5.67
CA GLN A 112 -17.51 -7.01 4.22
C GLN A 112 -17.68 -5.54 3.76
N GLY A 113 -16.72 -4.68 4.11
CA GLY A 113 -16.68 -3.26 3.79
C GLY A 113 -15.30 -2.89 3.25
N ARG A 114 -14.99 -3.36 2.04
CA ARG A 114 -13.66 -3.23 1.40
C ARG A 114 -13.17 -1.80 1.11
N ALA A 115 -13.81 -0.72 1.57
CA ALA A 115 -13.34 0.65 1.31
C ALA A 115 -14.03 1.75 2.15
N ASP A 116 -13.86 1.73 3.47
CA ASP A 116 -14.31 2.84 4.34
C ASP A 116 -13.27 3.20 5.42
N VAL A 117 -11.99 3.18 5.03
CA VAL A 117 -10.93 3.73 5.88
C VAL A 117 -10.85 5.22 5.58
N ASP A 118 -11.20 6.05 6.58
CA ASP A 118 -11.01 7.49 6.48
C ASP A 118 -9.51 7.79 6.46
N ILE A 119 -9.01 8.12 5.27
CA ILE A 119 -7.65 8.60 5.09
C ILE A 119 -7.61 10.11 4.91
N SER A 120 -8.71 10.86 5.03
CA SER A 120 -8.75 12.30 4.74
C SER A 120 -7.69 13.15 5.46
N GLY A 121 -7.18 12.68 6.60
CA GLY A 121 -6.10 13.33 7.34
C GLY A 121 -4.79 13.45 6.54
N PRO A 122 -3.96 14.46 6.87
CA PRO A 122 -2.71 14.74 6.15
C PRO A 122 -1.67 13.61 6.29
N ALA A 123 -1.77 12.79 7.35
CA ALA A 123 -0.92 11.62 7.54
C ALA A 123 -0.96 10.63 6.37
N PHE A 124 -2.01 10.66 5.54
CA PHE A 124 -2.16 9.78 4.37
C PHE A 124 -2.10 10.54 3.04
N ASP A 125 -1.62 11.78 3.03
CA ASP A 125 -1.43 12.54 1.78
C ASP A 125 -0.53 11.78 0.80
N PHE A 126 0.48 11.08 1.31
CA PHE A 126 1.36 10.23 0.50
C PHE A 126 0.60 9.10 -0.23
N VAL A 127 -0.44 8.52 0.38
CA VAL A 127 -1.30 7.52 -0.28
C VAL A 127 -2.15 8.16 -1.38
N ARG A 128 -2.71 9.34 -1.11
CA ARG A 128 -3.49 10.09 -2.11
C ARG A 128 -2.64 10.69 -3.24
N SER A 129 -1.33 10.79 -3.04
CA SER A 129 -0.39 11.23 -4.06
C SER A 129 -0.11 10.16 -5.13
N ILE A 130 -0.46 8.89 -4.87
CA ILE A 130 -0.26 7.80 -5.82
C ILE A 130 -1.12 8.03 -7.06
N ARG A 131 -0.46 8.08 -8.22
CA ARG A 131 -1.11 8.17 -9.54
C ARG A 131 -0.58 7.05 -10.40
N VAL A 132 -1.49 6.22 -10.90
CA VAL A 132 -1.16 5.09 -11.79
C VAL A 132 -1.72 5.39 -13.17
N PHE A 133 -0.87 5.49 -14.16
CA PHE A 133 -1.20 5.66 -15.56
C PHE A 133 -1.06 4.33 -16.28
N GLU A 134 -2.16 3.79 -16.80
CA GLU A 134 -2.12 2.71 -17.77
C GLU A 134 -2.14 3.34 -19.16
N ILE A 135 -1.09 3.10 -19.94
CA ILE A 135 -0.83 3.80 -21.19
C ILE A 135 -0.81 2.79 -22.32
N THR A 136 -1.62 3.04 -23.35
CA THR A 136 -1.46 2.41 -24.65
C THR A 136 -1.61 3.50 -25.68
N TYR A 137 -0.54 3.78 -26.41
CA TYR A 137 -0.49 4.80 -27.46
C TYR A 137 0.10 4.18 -28.72
N GLN A 138 -0.47 4.52 -29.86
CA GLN A 138 0.09 4.17 -31.15
C GLN A 138 -0.15 5.29 -32.16
N GLN A 139 0.80 5.53 -33.04
CA GLN A 139 0.63 6.39 -34.20
C GLN A 139 1.36 5.83 -35.42
N HIS A 140 0.87 6.20 -36.58
CA HIS A 140 1.50 5.92 -37.86
C HIS A 140 0.98 6.90 -38.91
N ARG A 141 1.74 7.02 -40.00
CA ARG A 141 1.31 7.76 -41.18
C ARG A 141 0.34 6.92 -42.02
N ASN A 142 -0.75 7.52 -42.47
CA ASN A 142 -1.64 6.95 -43.46
C ASN A 142 -1.04 7.08 -44.87
N ARG A 143 -1.62 6.36 -45.83
CA ARG A 143 -1.23 6.44 -47.25
C ARG A 143 -1.34 7.86 -47.82
N ASP A 144 -2.30 8.64 -47.34
CA ASP A 144 -2.56 10.02 -47.79
C ASP A 144 -1.65 11.06 -47.10
N GLY A 145 -0.60 10.63 -46.39
CA GLY A 145 0.35 11.50 -45.69
C GLY A 145 -0.14 12.06 -44.35
N GLY A 146 -1.42 11.89 -44.02
CA GLY A 146 -2.00 12.26 -42.72
C GLY A 146 -1.54 11.38 -41.56
N CYS A 147 -1.60 11.91 -40.34
CA CYS A 147 -1.24 11.19 -39.12
C CYS A 147 -2.45 10.49 -38.51
N LYS A 148 -2.33 9.19 -38.20
CA LYS A 148 -3.34 8.43 -37.46
C LYS A 148 -2.77 8.01 -36.12
N SER A 149 -3.37 8.50 -35.04
CA SER A 149 -3.05 8.09 -33.68
C SER A 149 -4.25 7.40 -33.02
N SER A 150 -3.95 6.56 -32.03
CA SER A 150 -4.92 5.92 -31.16
C SER A 150 -4.32 5.87 -29.76
N GLU A 151 -5.12 6.24 -28.76
CA GLU A 151 -4.73 6.20 -27.36
C GLU A 151 -5.81 5.52 -26.52
N SER A 152 -5.37 4.82 -25.47
CA SER A 152 -6.19 4.30 -24.39
C SER A 152 -5.41 4.53 -23.11
N VAL A 153 -5.67 5.66 -22.45
CA VAL A 153 -4.99 6.05 -21.22
C VAL A 153 -5.98 6.09 -20.06
N TYR A 154 -5.61 5.51 -18.93
CA TYR A 154 -6.39 5.56 -17.70
C TYR A 154 -5.54 6.05 -16.54
N LEU A 155 -6.12 6.94 -15.72
CA LEU A 155 -5.54 7.40 -14.47
C LEU A 155 -6.26 6.75 -13.28
N GLY A 156 -5.50 6.03 -12.47
CA GLY A 156 -5.86 5.49 -11.17
C GLY A 156 -5.40 6.40 -10.03
N SER A 157 -6.26 6.62 -9.03
CA SER A 157 -5.95 7.44 -7.84
C SER A 157 -6.81 7.03 -6.64
N TYR A 158 -6.33 7.35 -5.43
CA TYR A 158 -7.06 7.15 -4.17
C TYR A 158 -7.82 8.41 -3.74
N GLY A 159 -9.08 8.23 -3.33
CA GLY A 159 -9.87 9.28 -2.67
C GLY A 159 -9.70 9.30 -1.15
N ALA A 160 -10.32 10.28 -0.49
CA ALA A 160 -10.23 10.47 0.97
C ALA A 160 -10.74 9.28 1.82
N GLN A 161 -11.62 8.44 1.27
CA GLN A 161 -12.13 7.24 1.95
C GLN A 161 -11.37 5.96 1.54
N GLY A 162 -10.14 6.10 1.05
CA GLY A 162 -9.32 4.96 0.59
C GLY A 162 -9.84 4.28 -0.69
N LYS A 163 -10.90 4.81 -1.31
CA LYS A 163 -11.46 4.28 -2.55
C LYS A 163 -10.52 4.57 -3.72
N TYR A 164 -10.03 3.51 -4.35
CA TYR A 164 -9.31 3.61 -5.61
C TYR A 164 -10.28 3.75 -6.78
N ARG A 165 -10.01 4.69 -7.68
CA ARG A 165 -10.82 4.91 -8.88
C ARG A 165 -9.93 5.03 -10.10
N ARG A 166 -10.28 4.26 -11.14
CA ARG A 166 -9.72 4.35 -12.48
C ARG A 166 -10.65 5.20 -13.35
N ARG A 167 -10.10 6.21 -14.02
CA ARG A 167 -10.85 7.11 -14.91
C ARG A 167 -10.12 7.25 -16.24
N ARG A 168 -10.85 7.49 -17.32
CA ARG A 168 -10.25 7.79 -18.62
C ARG A 168 -9.42 9.07 -18.51
N SER A 169 -8.26 9.07 -19.17
CA SER A 169 -7.32 10.20 -19.26
C SER A 169 -6.80 10.30 -20.70
N SER A 170 -5.70 11.03 -20.91
CA SER A 170 -5.04 11.19 -22.22
C SER A 170 -3.52 11.12 -22.09
N ALA A 171 -2.83 10.88 -23.20
CA ALA A 171 -1.36 10.89 -23.25
C ALA A 171 -0.77 12.23 -22.76
N THR A 172 -1.45 13.34 -23.00
CA THR A 172 -0.98 14.68 -22.57
C THR A 172 -1.01 14.90 -21.06
N ALA A 173 -1.77 14.09 -20.31
CA ALA A 173 -1.83 14.15 -18.85
C ALA A 173 -0.78 13.28 -18.16
N VAL A 174 -0.07 12.44 -18.94
CA VAL A 174 1.02 11.60 -18.43
C VAL A 174 2.21 12.49 -18.06
N PRO A 175 2.78 12.37 -16.85
CA PRO A 175 3.92 13.15 -16.43
C PRO A 175 5.14 12.92 -17.31
N SER A 176 5.97 13.96 -17.50
CA SER A 176 7.21 13.88 -18.27
C SER A 176 8.29 12.98 -17.65
N ALA A 177 8.06 12.48 -16.43
CA ALA A 177 8.90 11.45 -15.82
C ALA A 177 8.64 10.06 -16.42
N SER A 178 7.57 9.89 -17.19
CA SER A 178 7.34 8.68 -17.98
C SER A 178 8.18 8.69 -19.26
N ASP A 179 8.51 7.50 -19.75
CA ASP A 179 9.17 7.27 -21.03
C ASP A 179 8.25 7.52 -22.25
N LEU A 180 6.97 7.88 -22.03
CA LEU A 180 6.05 8.25 -23.09
C LEU A 180 6.53 9.53 -23.81
N SER A 181 7.04 9.37 -25.02
CA SER A 181 7.57 10.45 -25.85
C SER A 181 7.00 10.35 -27.26
N VAL A 182 5.83 10.95 -27.47
CA VAL A 182 5.11 10.93 -28.75
C VAL A 182 5.83 11.79 -29.80
N PRO A 183 6.32 11.22 -30.92
CA PRO A 183 7.01 11.98 -31.95
C PRO A 183 6.09 12.95 -32.69
N ALA A 184 6.56 14.19 -32.90
CA ALA A 184 5.79 15.24 -33.59
C ALA A 184 5.65 15.02 -35.10
N ASP A 185 6.56 14.26 -35.71
CA ASP A 185 6.64 14.00 -37.15
C ASP A 185 5.75 12.83 -37.63
N CYS A 186 4.95 12.26 -36.73
CA CYS A 186 4.11 11.10 -36.99
C CYS A 186 4.84 9.86 -37.53
N LEU A 187 6.13 9.71 -37.19
CA LEU A 187 6.81 8.44 -37.38
C LEU A 187 6.08 7.34 -36.60
N GLY A 188 6.20 6.10 -37.10
CA GLY A 188 5.60 4.93 -36.48
C GLY A 188 6.06 4.80 -35.04
N TYR A 189 5.13 4.91 -34.10
CA TYR A 189 5.43 4.87 -32.68
C TYR A 189 4.37 4.06 -31.96
N ARG A 190 4.81 3.19 -31.07
CA ARG A 190 3.96 2.36 -30.22
C ARG A 190 4.54 2.43 -28.82
N HIS A 191 3.67 2.62 -27.85
CA HIS A 191 4.05 2.69 -26.46
C HIS A 191 2.97 2.01 -25.64
N ARG A 192 3.41 1.12 -24.75
CA ARG A 192 2.52 0.43 -23.84
C ARG A 192 3.25 0.20 -22.53
N SER A 193 2.74 0.84 -21.48
CA SER A 193 3.34 0.77 -20.17
C SER A 193 2.31 1.03 -19.09
N VAL A 194 2.69 0.69 -17.86
CA VAL A 194 2.08 1.23 -16.66
C VAL A 194 3.13 2.11 -15.98
N PHE A 195 2.82 3.39 -15.85
CA PHE A 195 3.63 4.37 -15.15
C PHE A 195 2.96 4.69 -13.81
N VAL A 196 3.70 4.65 -12.72
CA VAL A 196 3.21 5.03 -11.39
C VAL A 196 4.12 6.08 -10.79
N GLU A 197 3.53 7.12 -10.23
CA GLU A 197 4.23 8.13 -9.45
C GLU A 197 3.60 8.27 -8.06
N TRP A 198 4.41 8.69 -7.10
CA TRP A 198 3.98 9.00 -5.75
C TRP A 198 4.90 10.04 -5.11
N ARG A 199 4.46 10.58 -3.97
CA ARG A 199 5.30 11.28 -3.01
C ARG A 199 5.29 10.50 -1.71
N ASP A 200 6.45 10.37 -1.07
CA ASP A 200 6.54 9.78 0.27
C ASP A 200 5.97 10.75 1.35
N ALA A 201 6.00 10.35 2.62
CA ALA A 201 5.47 11.19 3.71
C ALA A 201 6.29 12.47 3.96
N LYS A 202 7.53 12.54 3.46
CA LYS A 202 8.38 13.74 3.49
C LYS A 202 8.24 14.59 2.23
N GLY A 203 7.47 14.15 1.25
CA GLY A 203 7.25 14.83 -0.02
C GLY A 203 8.25 14.48 -1.12
N SER A 204 9.18 13.55 -0.88
CA SER A 204 10.15 13.09 -1.88
C SER A 204 9.42 12.40 -3.03
N TYR A 205 9.79 12.74 -4.27
CA TYR A 205 9.18 12.15 -5.46
C TYR A 205 9.73 10.76 -5.75
N GLY A 206 8.86 9.82 -6.08
CA GLY A 206 9.21 8.49 -6.58
C GLY A 206 8.33 8.11 -7.76
N HIS A 207 8.89 7.35 -8.69
CA HIS A 207 8.16 6.80 -9.82
C HIS A 207 8.72 5.44 -10.23
N GLU A 208 7.94 4.69 -10.98
CA GLU A 208 8.31 3.44 -11.64
C GLU A 208 7.53 3.32 -12.96
N GLU A 209 8.15 2.72 -13.97
CA GLU A 209 7.51 2.43 -15.25
C GLU A 209 7.79 0.99 -15.67
N VAL A 210 6.74 0.28 -16.08
CA VAL A 210 6.84 -1.08 -16.57
C VAL A 210 6.26 -1.17 -17.97
N HIS A 211 7.09 -1.54 -18.93
CA HIS A 211 6.75 -1.74 -20.33
C HIS A 211 6.30 -3.19 -20.61
N TYR A 212 5.29 -3.40 -21.46
CA TYR A 212 4.79 -4.75 -21.83
C TYR A 212 3.95 -4.81 -23.12
#